data_AF-A0A8J2H9H6-F1
#
_entry.id   AF-A0A8J2H9H6-F1
#
_cell.length_a   1.000
_cell.length_b   1.000
_cell.length_c   1.000
_cell.angle_alpha   90.00
_cell.angle_beta   90.00
_cell.angle_gamma   90.00
#
_symmetry.space_group_name_H-M   'P 1'
#
loop_
_entity.id
_entity.type
_entity.pdbx_description
1 polymer ?
#
loop_
_entity_poly.entity_id
_entity_poly.type
_entity_poly.pdbx_seq_one_letter_code
_entity_poly.pdbx_strand_id
1 'polypeptide(L)'
;MGRMHAPGKGISQSALPYRRSVPTWLKLTPEDCKDLIFKLAKKGHTPSQIGVILRDSHGVGQVRFRTGNKILRIVKSMGLAPDLPEDLYYLIKKAVSIRKHLERNRKDKDSKFRLILVESRIHRLARYYKSKGSLPPSWKYESSTASALVAKGISQSALPYRRSVPTWLKLTPEDCKDLIFKLAKKGHTPSQIGVILRDSHGVGQVRFRTGNKILRIVKSMGLAPDLPEDLYYLIKKAVAIRKHLERNRKDKDSKFRLILVESRIHRLARYYKSKGSLPPSWKYESSTASALVAIYERQSGRIIDPHLSTILSGRQVSKKGSQSLGSWEIPLPDSGIQVSSMVGKSEHVANASSRSIPERRAAD
;
A
#
# COMPACT_ATOMS: atom_id res chain seq x y z
N MET A 1 21.63 16.19 -23.59
CA MET A 1 20.57 15.18 -23.85
C MET A 1 21.13 14.24 -24.93
N GLY A 2 20.40 13.30 -25.51
CA GLY A 2 20.96 11.99 -25.90
C GLY A 2 22.02 11.82 -27.02
N ARG A 3 22.71 10.65 -27.20
CA ARG A 3 22.87 9.44 -26.33
C ARG A 3 24.07 8.52 -26.68
N MET A 4 24.58 7.82 -25.66
CA MET A 4 25.50 6.68 -25.78
C MET A 4 24.89 5.46 -26.50
N HIS A 5 23.59 5.19 -26.34
CA HIS A 5 22.88 4.05 -26.95
C HIS A 5 21.59 4.51 -27.68
N ALA A 6 21.61 5.67 -28.33
CA ALA A 6 20.54 6.08 -29.24
C ALA A 6 21.07 7.09 -30.27
N PRO A 7 20.45 7.17 -31.47
CA PRO A 7 20.95 7.99 -32.57
C PRO A 7 20.68 9.50 -32.42
N GLY A 8 20.06 9.94 -31.33
CA GLY A 8 19.80 11.36 -31.09
C GLY A 8 21.09 12.17 -30.94
N LYS A 9 21.05 13.44 -31.37
CA LYS A 9 22.18 14.39 -31.32
C LYS A 9 21.89 15.62 -30.43
N GLY A 10 21.10 15.44 -29.36
CA GLY A 10 20.53 16.56 -28.59
C GLY A 10 21.52 17.20 -27.60
N ILE A 11 21.83 18.49 -27.77
CA ILE A 11 22.87 19.21 -27.00
C ILE A 11 22.39 19.92 -25.71
N SER A 12 21.16 19.66 -25.25
CA SER A 12 20.62 20.33 -24.05
C SER A 12 21.37 19.93 -22.77
N GLN A 13 21.96 20.92 -22.10
CA GLN A 13 22.68 20.81 -20.82
C GLN A 13 22.63 22.13 -20.04
N SER A 14 22.88 22.10 -18.73
CA SER A 14 23.00 23.33 -17.93
C SER A 14 24.28 24.09 -18.28
N ALA A 15 24.17 25.38 -18.57
CA ALA A 15 25.31 26.28 -18.68
C ALA A 15 25.57 26.95 -17.33
N LEU A 16 26.71 26.66 -16.70
CA LEU A 16 27.06 27.31 -15.44
C LEU A 16 27.47 28.77 -15.71
N PRO A 17 27.13 29.70 -14.81
CA PRO A 17 27.60 31.07 -14.92
C PRO A 17 29.13 31.12 -14.80
N TYR A 18 29.75 32.09 -15.48
CA TYR A 18 31.20 32.31 -15.43
C TYR A 18 31.65 32.68 -14.02
N ARG A 19 30.93 33.62 -13.38
CA ARG A 19 31.23 34.08 -12.01
C ARG A 19 30.97 32.95 -11.01
N ARG A 20 31.99 32.63 -10.21
CA ARG A 20 31.96 31.57 -9.18
C ARG A 20 31.83 32.11 -7.75
N SER A 21 31.81 33.43 -7.59
CA SER A 21 31.58 34.08 -6.31
C SER A 21 30.13 33.88 -5.86
N VAL A 22 29.92 33.85 -4.54
CA VAL A 22 28.59 33.76 -3.97
C VAL A 22 27.88 35.11 -4.16
N PRO A 23 26.62 35.13 -4.60
CA PRO A 23 25.85 36.38 -4.70
C PRO A 23 25.68 37.07 -3.34
N THR A 24 25.73 38.40 -3.31
CA THR A 24 25.66 39.22 -2.07
C THR A 24 24.32 39.14 -1.35
N TRP A 25 23.24 38.83 -2.09
CA TRP A 25 21.90 38.62 -1.54
C TRP A 25 21.75 37.27 -0.83
N LEU A 26 22.62 36.29 -1.09
CA LEU A 26 22.57 34.99 -0.43
C LEU A 26 23.16 35.08 0.97
N LYS A 27 22.31 35.26 1.98
CA LYS A 27 22.71 35.37 3.39
C LYS A 27 23.00 34.04 4.07
N LEU A 28 22.61 32.92 3.46
CA LEU A 28 22.72 31.57 4.04
C LEU A 28 24.18 31.19 4.28
N THR A 29 24.65 30.95 5.51
CA THR A 29 26.07 30.63 5.77
C THR A 29 26.50 29.28 5.17
N PRO A 30 27.81 29.03 4.97
CA PRO A 30 28.30 27.72 4.55
C PRO A 30 27.91 26.58 5.51
N GLU A 31 27.86 26.88 6.81
CA GLU A 31 27.50 25.96 7.89
C GLU A 31 26.01 25.60 7.82
N ASP A 32 25.14 26.60 7.70
CA ASP A 32 23.70 26.39 7.52
C ASP A 32 23.42 25.53 6.28
N CYS A 33 24.13 25.80 5.18
CA CYS A 33 24.00 25.03 3.95
C CYS A 33 24.34 23.54 4.16
N LYS A 34 25.39 23.23 4.93
CA LYS A 34 25.75 21.84 5.29
C LYS A 34 24.66 21.21 6.16
N ASP A 35 24.08 21.95 7.09
CA ASP A 35 23.00 21.46 7.95
C ASP A 35 21.71 21.18 7.17
N LEU A 36 21.39 22.01 6.18
CA LEU A 36 20.28 21.74 5.27
C LEU A 36 20.52 20.47 4.44
N ILE A 37 21.72 20.29 3.89
CA ILE A 37 22.11 19.07 3.16
C ILE A 37 21.95 17.85 4.06
N PHE A 38 22.38 17.94 5.32
CA PHE A 38 22.27 16.88 6.30
C PHE A 38 20.82 16.52 6.62
N LYS A 39 19.96 17.53 6.84
CA LYS A 39 18.52 17.34 7.08
C LYS A 39 17.86 16.65 5.89
N LEU A 40 18.20 17.03 4.66
CA LEU A 40 17.64 16.43 3.44
C LEU A 40 18.17 15.01 3.19
N ALA A 41 19.46 14.77 3.45
CA ALA A 41 20.06 13.44 3.34
C ALA A 41 19.44 12.46 4.35
N LYS A 42 19.18 12.91 5.58
CA LYS A 42 18.47 12.11 6.60
C LYS A 42 17.03 11.75 6.21
N LYS A 43 16.36 12.61 5.43
CA LYS A 43 15.05 12.32 4.85
C LYS A 43 15.11 11.31 3.70
N GLY A 44 16.31 10.94 3.24
CA GLY A 44 16.53 9.98 2.17
C GLY A 44 16.56 10.59 0.76
N HIS A 45 16.71 11.90 0.63
CA HIS A 45 16.88 12.54 -0.68
C HIS A 45 18.25 12.21 -1.27
N THR A 46 18.28 11.98 -2.59
CA THR A 46 19.54 11.72 -3.29
C THR A 46 20.35 13.00 -3.51
N PRO A 47 21.69 12.94 -3.65
CA PRO A 47 22.50 14.12 -3.92
C PRO A 47 22.01 14.99 -5.09
N SER A 48 21.51 14.39 -6.17
CA SER A 48 20.89 15.16 -7.27
C SER A 48 19.62 15.89 -6.85
N GLN A 49 18.73 15.25 -6.08
CA GLN A 49 17.51 15.88 -5.57
C GLN A 49 17.81 16.99 -4.57
N ILE A 50 18.78 16.77 -3.68
CA ILE A 50 19.23 17.78 -2.70
C ILE A 50 19.68 19.05 -3.43
N GLY A 51 20.45 18.92 -4.51
CA GLY A 51 20.88 20.07 -5.31
C GLY A 51 19.73 20.85 -5.93
N VAL A 52 18.70 20.15 -6.42
CA VAL A 52 17.49 20.78 -6.97
C VAL A 52 16.71 21.53 -5.89
N ILE A 53 16.49 20.92 -4.72
CA ILE A 53 15.78 21.54 -3.60
C ILE A 53 16.52 22.80 -3.11
N LEU A 54 17.84 22.72 -2.97
CA LEU A 54 18.66 23.86 -2.55
C LEU A 54 18.61 25.01 -3.55
N ARG A 55 18.56 24.71 -4.85
CA ARG A 55 18.44 25.73 -5.90
C ARG A 55 17.04 26.35 -5.91
N ASP A 56 16.00 25.52 -5.91
CA ASP A 56 14.64 25.97 -6.20
C ASP A 56 13.96 26.58 -4.96
N SER A 57 14.24 26.07 -3.75
CA SER A 57 13.61 26.56 -2.51
C SER A 57 14.48 27.51 -1.70
N HIS A 58 15.81 27.39 -1.77
CA HIS A 58 16.75 28.16 -0.94
C HIS A 58 17.63 29.12 -1.74
N GLY A 59 17.48 29.19 -3.06
CA GLY A 59 18.25 30.09 -3.93
C GLY A 59 19.74 29.73 -4.07
N VAL A 60 20.16 28.55 -3.61
CA VAL A 60 21.55 28.10 -3.68
C VAL A 60 21.81 27.46 -5.04
N GLY A 61 22.25 28.26 -6.01
CA GLY A 61 22.51 27.78 -7.37
C GLY A 61 23.58 26.68 -7.46
N GLN A 62 24.72 26.87 -6.78
CA GLN A 62 25.84 25.91 -6.77
C GLN A 62 26.40 25.74 -5.36
N VAL A 63 26.13 24.57 -4.77
CA VAL A 63 26.61 24.21 -3.41
C VAL A 63 28.13 24.27 -3.31
N ARG A 64 28.85 23.90 -4.38
CA ARG A 64 30.32 23.95 -4.44
C ARG A 64 30.87 25.35 -4.19
N PHE A 65 30.21 26.39 -4.71
CA PHE A 65 30.67 27.77 -4.57
C PHE A 65 30.41 28.31 -3.16
N ARG A 66 29.35 27.83 -2.49
CA ARG A 66 29.06 28.26 -1.12
C ARG A 66 29.89 27.54 -0.07
N THR A 67 30.10 26.23 -0.22
CA THR A 67 30.69 25.37 0.83
C THR A 67 32.10 24.87 0.50
N GLY A 68 32.61 25.16 -0.71
CA GLY A 68 33.89 24.65 -1.22
C GLY A 68 33.86 23.19 -1.69
N ASN A 69 32.91 22.39 -1.22
CA ASN A 69 32.80 20.95 -1.52
C ASN A 69 31.54 20.60 -2.31
N LYS A 70 31.59 19.49 -3.06
CA LYS A 70 30.40 18.93 -3.72
C LYS A 70 29.50 18.22 -2.71
N ILE A 71 28.20 18.17 -2.98
CA ILE A 71 27.17 17.53 -2.13
C ILE A 71 27.61 16.11 -1.71
N LEU A 72 28.03 15.28 -2.67
CA LEU A 72 28.45 13.90 -2.38
C LEU A 72 29.65 13.81 -1.42
N ARG A 73 30.57 14.79 -1.44
CA ARG A 73 31.71 14.84 -0.52
C ARG A 73 31.26 15.22 0.90
N ILE A 74 30.34 16.18 1.01
CA ILE A 74 29.74 16.60 2.28
C ILE A 74 28.97 15.43 2.92
N VAL A 75 28.16 14.73 2.13
CA VAL A 75 27.40 13.56 2.60
C VAL A 75 28.33 12.42 3.03
N LYS A 76 29.45 12.20 2.31
CA LYS A 76 30.49 11.22 2.70
C LYS A 76 31.17 11.58 4.02
N SER A 77 31.56 12.84 4.23
CA SER A 77 32.19 13.27 5.49
C SER A 77 31.26 13.08 6.70
N MET A 78 29.94 13.06 6.49
CA MET A 78 28.95 12.85 7.54
C MET A 78 28.55 11.37 7.73
N GLY A 79 29.12 10.44 6.96
CA GLY A 79 28.80 9.01 7.06
C GLY A 79 27.41 8.62 6.54
N LEU A 80 26.74 9.48 5.77
CA LEU A 80 25.41 9.24 5.21
C LEU A 80 25.44 8.90 3.71
N ALA A 81 26.61 8.53 3.19
CA ALA A 81 26.76 8.22 1.78
C ALA A 81 26.05 6.91 1.43
N PRO A 82 25.40 6.84 0.26
CA PRO A 82 24.81 5.60 -0.21
C PRO A 82 25.90 4.57 -0.54
N ASP A 83 25.63 3.31 -0.21
CA ASP A 83 26.52 2.17 -0.53
C ASP A 83 26.74 2.02 -2.04
N LEU A 84 25.70 2.30 -2.83
CA LEU A 84 25.73 2.28 -4.28
C LEU A 84 25.72 3.70 -4.85
N PRO A 85 26.53 3.99 -5.88
CA PRO A 85 26.42 5.22 -6.65
C PRO A 85 25.01 5.44 -7.20
N GLU A 86 24.55 6.69 -7.15
CA GLU A 86 23.17 7.07 -7.52
C GLU A 86 22.79 6.69 -8.95
N ASP A 87 23.70 6.92 -9.89
CA ASP A 87 23.53 6.61 -11.32
C ASP A 87 23.41 5.09 -11.57
N LEU A 88 24.25 4.30 -10.92
CA LEU A 88 24.20 2.83 -10.98
C LEU A 88 22.90 2.31 -10.37
N TYR A 89 22.50 2.83 -9.21
CA TYR A 89 21.23 2.47 -8.57
C TYR A 89 20.03 2.72 -9.47
N TYR A 90 19.91 3.89 -10.11
CA TYR A 90 18.77 4.19 -10.98
C TYR A 90 18.76 3.38 -12.28
N LEU A 91 19.92 2.97 -12.80
CA LEU A 91 19.99 2.04 -13.92
C LEU A 91 19.54 0.64 -13.53
N ILE A 92 19.96 0.13 -12.37
CA ILE A 92 19.51 -1.16 -11.83
C ILE A 92 17.99 -1.12 -11.57
N LYS A 93 17.49 -0.06 -10.93
CA LYS A 93 16.04 0.15 -10.70
C LYS A 93 15.26 0.12 -12.02
N LYS A 94 15.79 0.74 -13.08
CA LYS A 94 15.19 0.71 -14.42
C LYS A 94 15.21 -0.69 -15.02
N ALA A 95 16.34 -1.41 -14.93
CA ALA A 95 16.47 -2.78 -15.43
C ALA A 95 15.47 -3.73 -14.74
N VAL A 96 15.33 -3.64 -13.42
CA VAL A 96 14.36 -4.40 -12.63
C VAL A 96 12.93 -4.12 -13.09
N SER A 97 12.59 -2.85 -13.34
CA SER A 97 11.27 -2.48 -13.86
C SER A 97 11.00 -3.06 -15.24
N ILE A 98 11.97 -3.03 -16.15
CA ILE A 98 11.84 -3.59 -17.52
C ILE A 98 11.71 -5.12 -17.46
N ARG A 99 12.49 -5.79 -16.60
CA ARG A 99 12.38 -7.25 -16.39
C ARG A 99 10.99 -7.65 -15.89
N LYS A 100 10.46 -6.94 -14.88
CA LYS A 100 9.11 -7.16 -14.36
C LYS A 100 8.02 -6.96 -15.43
N HIS A 101 8.22 -6.03 -16.35
CA HIS A 101 7.32 -5.84 -17.51
C HIS A 101 7.41 -7.02 -18.49
N LEU A 102 8.63 -7.46 -18.83
CA LEU A 102 8.88 -8.56 -19.76
C LEU A 102 8.42 -9.93 -19.24
N GLU A 103 8.38 -10.14 -17.92
CA GLU A 103 7.83 -11.34 -17.30
C GLU A 103 6.37 -11.58 -17.72
N ARG A 104 5.59 -10.51 -17.83
CA ARG A 104 4.19 -10.52 -18.28
C ARG A 104 4.10 -10.43 -19.80
N ASN A 105 4.95 -9.60 -20.41
CA ASN A 105 4.94 -9.29 -21.83
C ASN A 105 6.13 -9.93 -22.56
N ARG A 106 6.16 -11.26 -22.60
CA ARG A 106 7.31 -12.02 -23.14
C ARG A 106 7.57 -11.78 -24.63
N LYS A 107 6.57 -11.31 -25.38
CA LYS A 107 6.64 -11.04 -26.82
C LYS A 107 7.16 -9.64 -27.16
N ASP A 108 7.30 -8.75 -26.17
CA ASP A 108 7.79 -7.38 -26.39
C ASP A 108 9.29 -7.38 -26.71
N LYS A 109 9.60 -7.26 -28.02
CA LYS A 109 10.98 -7.25 -28.54
C LYS A 109 11.70 -5.93 -28.27
N ASP A 110 10.98 -4.80 -28.28
CA ASP A 110 11.57 -3.48 -28.02
C ASP A 110 12.04 -3.37 -26.57
N SER A 111 11.22 -3.80 -25.61
CA SER A 111 11.62 -3.82 -24.20
C SER A 111 12.81 -4.76 -23.94
N LYS A 112 12.91 -5.90 -24.66
CA LYS A 112 14.09 -6.78 -24.59
C LYS A 112 15.34 -6.07 -25.10
N PHE A 113 15.26 -5.40 -26.24
CA PHE A 113 16.36 -4.62 -26.79
C PHE A 113 16.79 -3.49 -25.82
N ARG A 114 15.83 -2.74 -25.27
CA ARG A 114 16.10 -1.68 -24.29
C ARG A 114 16.71 -2.22 -22.99
N LEU A 115 16.31 -3.42 -22.55
CA LEU A 115 16.92 -4.07 -21.39
C LEU A 115 18.42 -4.32 -21.63
N ILE A 116 18.78 -4.88 -22.79
CA ILE A 116 20.18 -5.10 -23.18
C ILE A 116 20.97 -3.79 -23.09
N LEU A 117 20.45 -2.70 -23.67
CA LEU A 117 21.10 -1.38 -23.61
C LEU A 117 21.24 -0.80 -22.20
N VAL A 118 20.33 -1.13 -21.27
CA VAL A 118 20.42 -0.73 -19.86
C VAL A 118 21.46 -1.58 -19.14
N GLU A 119 21.45 -2.90 -19.32
CA GLU A 119 22.40 -3.82 -18.68
C GLU A 119 23.83 -3.59 -19.16
N SER A 120 24.04 -3.31 -20.45
CA SER A 120 25.34 -2.89 -20.97
C SER A 120 25.85 -1.61 -20.30
N ARG A 121 24.99 -0.64 -19.97
CA ARG A 121 25.39 0.57 -19.22
C ARG A 121 25.74 0.26 -17.76
N ILE A 122 24.98 -0.63 -17.11
CA ILE A 122 25.26 -1.09 -15.75
C ILE A 122 26.65 -1.72 -15.70
N HIS A 123 26.98 -2.64 -16.61
CA HIS A 123 28.30 -3.28 -16.65
C HIS A 123 29.42 -2.28 -16.93
N ARG A 124 29.21 -1.29 -17.81
CA ARG A 124 30.19 -0.23 -18.06
C ARG A 124 30.47 0.62 -16.83
N LEU A 125 29.43 1.07 -16.13
CA LEU A 125 29.58 1.85 -14.89
C LEU A 125 30.17 1.03 -13.75
N ALA A 126 29.75 -0.23 -13.61
CA ALA A 126 30.33 -1.13 -12.62
C ALA A 126 31.84 -1.28 -12.79
N ARG A 127 32.32 -1.47 -14.03
CA ARG A 127 33.78 -1.50 -14.33
C ARG A 127 34.48 -0.21 -13.91
N TYR A 128 33.89 0.95 -14.24
CA TYR A 128 34.44 2.25 -13.84
C TYR A 128 34.51 2.42 -12.32
N TYR A 129 33.45 2.06 -11.59
CA TYR A 129 33.42 2.22 -10.14
C TYR A 129 34.32 1.23 -9.40
N LYS A 130 34.54 0.03 -9.97
CA LYS A 130 35.57 -0.90 -9.48
C LYS A 130 36.98 -0.33 -9.65
N SER A 131 37.31 0.22 -10.82
CA SER A 131 38.64 0.80 -11.05
C SER A 131 38.89 2.05 -10.19
N LYS A 132 37.84 2.82 -9.88
CA LYS A 132 37.89 3.95 -8.94
C LYS A 132 37.85 3.56 -7.46
N GLY A 133 37.79 2.27 -7.11
CA GLY A 133 37.72 1.81 -5.73
C GLY A 133 36.44 2.21 -4.98
N SER A 134 35.39 2.63 -5.69
CA SER A 134 34.10 2.99 -5.10
C SER A 134 33.17 1.80 -4.94
N LEU A 135 33.43 0.69 -5.64
CA LEU A 135 32.75 -0.59 -5.47
C LEU A 135 33.78 -1.67 -5.15
N PRO A 136 33.41 -2.72 -4.38
CA PRO A 136 34.31 -3.82 -4.12
C PRO A 136 34.65 -4.56 -5.43
N PRO A 137 35.89 -5.08 -5.60
CA PRO A 137 36.29 -5.80 -6.81
C PRO A 137 35.38 -7.00 -7.13
N SER A 138 34.89 -7.68 -6.09
CA SER A 138 33.96 -8.80 -6.17
C SER A 138 32.52 -8.43 -6.54
N TRP A 139 32.18 -7.13 -6.60
CA TRP A 139 30.81 -6.69 -6.90
C TRP A 139 30.34 -7.19 -8.27
N LYS A 140 29.18 -7.81 -8.36
CA LYS A 140 28.61 -8.27 -9.63
C LYS A 140 27.14 -7.90 -9.73
N TYR A 141 26.73 -7.45 -10.91
CA TYR A 141 25.32 -7.26 -11.22
C TYR A 141 24.72 -8.62 -11.57
N GLU A 142 23.74 -9.04 -10.77
CA GLU A 142 22.95 -10.24 -11.03
C GLU A 142 21.47 -9.87 -11.04
N SER A 143 20.76 -10.32 -12.07
CA SER A 143 19.36 -9.93 -12.27
C SER A 143 18.41 -10.47 -11.19
N SER A 144 18.73 -11.63 -10.61
CA SER A 144 17.98 -12.25 -9.51
C SER A 144 18.06 -11.42 -8.22
N THR A 145 19.26 -10.94 -7.88
CA THR A 145 19.52 -10.19 -6.63
C THR A 145 19.28 -8.68 -6.78
N ALA A 146 19.23 -8.17 -8.01
CA ALA A 146 19.00 -6.75 -8.32
C ALA A 146 17.74 -6.18 -7.67
N SER A 147 16.67 -6.97 -7.56
CA SER A 147 15.42 -6.56 -6.91
C SER A 147 15.63 -6.25 -5.42
N ALA A 148 16.43 -7.06 -4.72
CA ALA A 148 16.77 -6.86 -3.31
C ALA A 148 17.69 -5.67 -3.09
N LEU A 149 18.64 -5.43 -4.01
CA LEU A 149 19.51 -4.24 -3.97
C LEU A 149 18.72 -2.94 -4.09
N VAL A 150 17.68 -2.92 -4.92
CA VAL A 150 16.80 -1.75 -5.09
C VAL A 150 15.81 -1.64 -3.92
N ALA A 151 15.28 -2.76 -3.43
CA ALA A 151 14.33 -2.79 -2.32
C ALA A 151 14.95 -2.34 -0.98
N LYS A 152 16.26 -2.53 -0.79
CA LYS A 152 16.98 -1.97 0.37
C LYS A 152 16.90 -0.44 0.45
N GLY A 153 16.57 0.24 -0.66
CA GLY A 153 16.49 1.70 -0.73
C GLY A 153 17.84 2.38 -0.52
N ILE A 154 17.97 3.63 -0.97
CA ILE A 154 19.13 4.49 -0.66
C ILE A 154 19.10 4.96 0.81
N SER A 155 17.94 4.88 1.45
CA SER A 155 17.73 5.26 2.84
C SER A 155 16.97 4.15 3.55
N GLN A 156 17.61 3.52 4.54
CA GLN A 156 16.86 2.79 5.56
C GLN A 156 15.85 3.78 6.15
N SER A 157 14.58 3.37 6.29
CA SER A 157 13.70 3.99 7.27
C SER A 157 14.36 3.78 8.62
N ALA A 158 15.17 4.73 9.06
CA ALA A 158 15.80 4.67 10.36
C ALA A 158 14.68 4.65 11.39
N LEU A 159 14.55 3.54 12.11
CA LEU A 159 13.86 3.55 13.39
C LEU A 159 14.40 4.73 14.20
N PRO A 160 13.56 5.45 14.98
CA PRO A 160 14.04 6.57 15.78
C PRO A 160 15.28 6.14 16.57
N TYR A 161 16.35 6.94 16.46
CA TYR A 161 17.70 6.66 16.99
C TYR A 161 17.70 6.28 18.47
N ARG A 162 16.70 6.76 19.23
CA ARG A 162 16.46 6.30 20.60
C ARG A 162 15.31 5.30 20.68
N ARG A 163 15.61 4.13 21.22
CA ARG A 163 14.63 3.16 21.75
C ARG A 163 14.11 3.56 23.14
N SER A 164 14.43 4.77 23.60
CA SER A 164 13.96 5.34 24.85
C SER A 164 12.76 6.25 24.62
N VAL A 165 11.89 6.27 25.61
CA VAL A 165 10.92 7.32 25.92
C VAL A 165 11.43 8.74 25.54
N PRO A 166 10.81 9.45 24.56
CA PRO A 166 11.00 10.89 24.42
C PRO A 166 10.72 11.65 25.72
N THR A 167 11.63 12.56 26.10
CA THR A 167 11.59 13.33 27.37
C THR A 167 10.42 14.32 27.47
N TRP A 168 9.91 14.80 26.34
CA TRP A 168 8.78 15.73 26.28
C TRP A 168 7.41 15.07 26.42
N LEU A 169 7.33 13.74 26.36
CA LEU A 169 6.07 13.01 26.43
C LEU A 169 5.76 12.75 27.90
N LYS A 170 4.87 13.58 28.47
CA LYS A 170 4.47 13.59 29.88
C LYS A 170 3.52 12.45 30.28
N LEU A 171 3.07 11.66 29.30
CA LEU A 171 2.12 10.57 29.52
C LEU A 171 2.79 9.44 30.31
N THR A 172 2.20 9.04 31.44
CA THR A 172 2.70 7.90 32.22
C THR A 172 2.41 6.58 31.52
N PRO A 173 3.13 5.49 31.84
CA PRO A 173 2.84 4.16 31.29
C PRO A 173 1.42 3.69 31.61
N GLU A 174 0.89 4.07 32.77
CA GLU A 174 -0.45 3.75 33.26
C GLU A 174 -1.51 4.50 32.46
N ASP A 175 -1.37 5.81 32.28
CA ASP A 175 -2.26 6.62 31.43
C ASP A 175 -2.33 6.07 29.99
N CYS A 176 -1.20 5.58 29.48
CA CYS A 176 -1.13 4.98 28.16
C CYS A 176 -1.93 3.66 28.07
N LYS A 177 -1.91 2.83 29.13
CA LYS A 177 -2.72 1.61 29.21
C LYS A 177 -4.21 1.96 29.30
N ASP A 178 -4.58 2.97 30.09
CA ASP A 178 -5.97 3.41 30.25
C ASP A 178 -6.54 4.00 28.97
N LEU A 179 -5.72 4.75 28.23
CA LEU A 179 -6.09 5.27 26.93
C LEU A 179 -6.28 4.16 25.89
N ILE A 180 -5.40 3.15 25.89
CA ILE A 180 -5.58 1.93 25.07
C ILE A 180 -6.89 1.25 25.43
N PHE A 181 -7.21 1.13 26.71
CA PHE A 181 -8.44 0.53 27.19
C PHE A 181 -9.69 1.32 26.74
N LYS A 182 -9.66 2.65 26.85
CA LYS A 182 -10.74 3.53 26.39
C LYS A 182 -10.96 3.41 24.87
N LEU A 183 -9.88 3.35 24.09
CA LEU A 183 -9.96 3.18 22.64
C LEU A 183 -10.42 1.77 22.24
N ALA A 184 -10.00 0.74 22.99
CA ALA A 184 -10.45 -0.63 22.78
C ALA A 184 -11.95 -0.78 23.09
N LYS A 185 -12.45 -0.18 24.18
CA LYS A 185 -13.89 -0.12 24.50
C LYS A 185 -14.71 0.59 23.42
N LYS A 186 -14.12 1.58 22.75
CA LYS A 186 -14.73 2.26 21.59
C LYS A 186 -14.71 1.43 20.31
N GLY A 187 -14.13 0.23 20.31
CA GLY A 187 -14.12 -0.65 19.14
C GLY A 187 -12.97 -0.40 18.15
N HIS A 188 -11.97 0.40 18.52
CA HIS A 188 -10.80 0.60 17.66
C HIS A 188 -9.92 -0.65 17.66
N THR A 189 -9.45 -1.05 16.48
CA THR A 189 -8.54 -2.20 16.37
C THR A 189 -7.14 -1.85 16.88
N PRO A 190 -6.32 -2.84 17.30
CA PRO A 190 -4.97 -2.59 17.80
C PRO A 190 -4.11 -1.72 16.87
N SER A 191 -4.26 -1.89 15.55
CA SER A 191 -3.59 -1.05 14.56
C SER A 191 -4.09 0.39 14.56
N GLN A 192 -5.40 0.61 14.63
CA GLN A 192 -6.01 1.95 14.72
C GLN A 192 -5.64 2.67 16.01
N ILE A 193 -5.64 1.94 17.14
CA ILE A 193 -5.20 2.45 18.44
C ILE A 193 -3.77 2.99 18.32
N GLY A 194 -2.87 2.26 17.65
CA GLY A 194 -1.49 2.71 17.43
C GLY A 194 -1.35 3.96 16.56
N VAL A 195 -2.30 4.22 15.65
CA VAL A 195 -2.34 5.46 14.84
C VAL A 195 -2.85 6.62 15.70
N ILE A 196 -3.97 6.44 16.41
CA ILE A 196 -4.55 7.47 17.28
C ILE A 196 -3.57 7.88 18.37
N LEU A 197 -2.89 6.92 18.99
CA LEU A 197 -1.87 7.20 20.02
C LEU A 197 -0.70 8.01 19.48
N ARG A 198 -0.31 7.79 18.22
CA ARG A 198 0.76 8.54 17.58
C ARG A 198 0.32 9.94 17.22
N ASP A 199 -0.82 10.07 16.56
CA ASP A 199 -1.23 11.30 15.91
C ASP A 199 -1.92 12.27 16.89
N SER A 200 -2.68 11.76 17.85
CA SER A 200 -3.38 12.59 18.85
C SER A 200 -2.59 12.76 20.15
N HIS A 201 -1.79 11.76 20.53
CA HIS A 201 -1.11 11.74 21.84
C HIS A 201 0.43 11.73 21.75
N GLY A 202 1.01 11.76 20.54
CA GLY A 202 2.46 11.80 20.34
C GLY A 202 3.20 10.50 20.73
N VAL A 203 2.49 9.42 21.04
CA VAL A 203 3.07 8.13 21.41
C VAL A 203 3.43 7.36 20.15
N GLY A 204 4.67 7.51 19.69
CA GLY A 204 5.12 6.87 18.46
C GLY A 204 5.06 5.33 18.48
N GLN A 205 5.59 4.70 19.52
CA GLN A 205 5.62 3.24 19.68
C GLN A 205 5.27 2.88 21.14
N VAL A 206 4.09 2.29 21.32
CA VAL A 206 3.56 1.89 22.64
C VAL A 206 4.52 0.95 23.37
N ARG A 207 5.20 0.05 22.65
CA ARG A 207 6.16 -0.89 23.23
C ARG A 207 7.26 -0.22 24.04
N PHE A 208 7.71 0.97 23.64
CA PHE A 208 8.77 1.67 24.36
C PHE A 208 8.26 2.38 25.63
N ARG A 209 6.94 2.52 25.78
CA ARG A 209 6.32 3.13 26.98
C ARG A 209 5.86 2.11 28.00
N THR A 210 5.13 1.10 27.54
CA THR A 210 4.49 0.11 28.41
C THR A 210 5.26 -1.21 28.48
N GLY A 211 6.35 -1.37 27.72
CA GLY A 211 7.11 -2.61 27.58
C GLY A 211 6.41 -3.68 26.73
N ASN A 212 5.09 -3.59 26.58
CA ASN A 212 4.25 -4.56 25.90
C ASN A 212 3.67 -4.02 24.58
N LYS A 213 3.37 -4.95 23.66
CA LYS A 213 2.64 -4.61 22.42
C LYS A 213 1.17 -4.37 22.76
N ILE A 214 0.51 -3.48 21.99
CA ILE A 214 -0.92 -3.15 22.12
C ILE A 214 -1.78 -4.43 22.20
N LEU A 215 -1.54 -5.40 21.31
CA LEU A 215 -2.30 -6.65 21.29
C LEU A 215 -2.16 -7.48 22.59
N ARG A 216 -1.01 -7.44 23.28
CA ARG A 216 -0.85 -8.12 24.57
C ARG A 216 -1.60 -7.39 25.69
N ILE A 217 -1.58 -6.06 25.67
CA ILE A 217 -2.28 -5.21 26.66
C ILE A 217 -3.80 -5.43 26.54
N VAL A 218 -4.31 -5.42 25.30
CA VAL A 218 -5.73 -5.69 25.03
C VAL A 218 -6.09 -7.13 25.42
N LYS A 219 -5.19 -8.11 25.21
CA LYS A 219 -5.41 -9.50 25.63
C LYS A 219 -5.44 -9.68 27.15
N SER A 220 -4.56 -9.01 27.90
CA SER A 220 -4.59 -9.05 29.37
C SER A 220 -5.86 -8.43 29.96
N MET A 221 -6.54 -7.57 29.20
CA MET A 221 -7.79 -6.90 29.62
C MET A 221 -9.05 -7.64 29.13
N GLY A 222 -8.93 -8.79 28.47
CA GLY A 222 -10.07 -9.58 27.99
C GLY A 222 -10.83 -9.00 26.79
N LEU A 223 -10.34 -7.92 26.17
CA LEU A 223 -10.96 -7.25 25.02
C LEU A 223 -10.32 -7.64 23.67
N ALA A 224 -9.55 -8.72 23.65
CA ALA A 224 -8.87 -9.15 22.43
C ALA A 224 -9.86 -9.76 21.43
N PRO A 225 -9.75 -9.40 20.13
CA PRO A 225 -10.57 -10.05 19.12
C PRO A 225 -10.21 -11.54 19.00
N ASP A 226 -11.23 -12.39 18.85
CA ASP A 226 -11.06 -13.84 18.67
C ASP A 226 -10.38 -14.20 17.34
N LEU A 227 -10.53 -13.33 16.33
CA LEU A 227 -9.91 -13.46 15.03
C LEU A 227 -8.74 -12.47 14.90
N PRO A 228 -7.55 -12.90 14.45
CA PRO A 228 -6.46 -11.98 14.13
C PRO A 228 -6.87 -10.90 13.11
N GLU A 229 -6.46 -9.66 13.35
CA GLU A 229 -6.89 -8.47 12.58
C GLU A 229 -6.55 -8.59 11.08
N ASP A 230 -5.38 -9.14 10.75
CA ASP A 230 -4.94 -9.36 9.37
C ASP A 230 -5.77 -10.42 8.64
N LEU A 231 -6.17 -11.49 9.34
CA LEU A 231 -7.04 -12.53 8.83
C LEU A 231 -8.46 -11.98 8.61
N TYR A 232 -8.98 -11.21 9.56
CA TYR A 232 -10.26 -10.50 9.44
C TYR A 232 -10.33 -9.64 8.17
N TYR A 233 -9.36 -8.75 7.94
CA TYR A 233 -9.39 -7.87 6.77
C TYR A 233 -9.25 -8.61 5.43
N LEU A 234 -8.50 -9.72 5.39
CA LEU A 234 -8.45 -10.57 4.20
C LEU A 234 -9.79 -11.25 3.94
N ILE A 235 -10.46 -11.76 4.98
CA ILE A 235 -11.79 -12.36 4.88
C ILE A 235 -12.81 -11.31 4.44
N LYS A 236 -12.82 -10.12 5.05
CA LYS A 236 -13.69 -8.99 4.66
C LYS A 236 -13.49 -8.62 3.18
N LYS A 237 -12.24 -8.59 2.72
CA LYS A 237 -11.92 -8.36 1.30
C LYS A 237 -12.42 -9.49 0.41
N ALA A 238 -12.29 -10.75 0.83
CA ALA A 238 -12.80 -11.90 0.08
C ALA A 238 -14.33 -11.85 -0.07
N VAL A 239 -15.05 -11.52 1.02
CA VAL A 239 -16.52 -11.35 1.01
C VAL A 239 -16.94 -10.23 0.05
N ALA A 240 -16.25 -9.08 0.09
CA ALA A 240 -16.53 -7.98 -0.83
C ALA A 240 -16.32 -8.38 -2.31
N ILE A 241 -15.24 -9.12 -2.61
CA ILE A 241 -14.98 -9.61 -3.98
C ILE A 241 -16.05 -10.63 -4.41
N ARG A 242 -16.51 -11.50 -3.50
CA ARG A 242 -17.59 -12.47 -3.77
C ARG A 242 -18.90 -11.75 -4.10
N LYS A 243 -19.30 -10.76 -3.30
CA LYS A 243 -20.50 -9.93 -3.55
C LYS A 243 -20.41 -9.18 -4.88
N HIS A 244 -19.22 -8.72 -5.27
CA HIS A 244 -18.99 -8.12 -6.60
C HIS A 244 -19.15 -9.15 -7.73
N LEU A 245 -18.61 -10.36 -7.56
CA LEU A 245 -18.66 -11.44 -8.55
C LEU A 245 -20.07 -12.04 -8.73
N GLU A 246 -20.93 -11.96 -7.72
CA GLU A 246 -22.35 -12.35 -7.82
C GLU A 246 -23.07 -11.52 -8.90
N ARG A 247 -22.78 -10.20 -8.94
CA ARG A 247 -23.29 -9.27 -9.95
C ARG A 247 -22.50 -9.35 -11.26
N ASN A 248 -21.19 -9.59 -11.17
CA ASN A 248 -20.26 -9.57 -12.30
C ASN A 248 -19.62 -10.94 -12.57
N ARG A 249 -20.43 -11.92 -12.97
CA ARG A 249 -20.00 -13.32 -13.13
C ARG A 249 -18.89 -13.54 -14.17
N LYS A 250 -18.72 -12.62 -15.13
CA LYS A 250 -17.72 -12.72 -16.22
C LYS A 250 -16.37 -12.06 -15.90
N ASP A 251 -16.26 -11.33 -14.77
CA ASP A 251 -15.03 -10.62 -14.39
C ASP A 251 -13.91 -11.61 -13.99
N LYS A 252 -12.96 -11.84 -14.92
CA LYS A 252 -11.83 -12.76 -14.73
C LYS A 252 -10.79 -12.22 -13.75
N ASP A 253 -10.59 -10.90 -13.68
CA ASP A 253 -9.59 -10.28 -12.80
C ASP A 253 -10.03 -10.39 -11.33
N SER A 254 -11.30 -10.12 -11.04
CA SER A 254 -11.86 -10.29 -9.69
C SER A 254 -11.85 -11.76 -9.24
N LYS A 255 -12.11 -12.72 -10.14
CA LYS A 255 -11.97 -14.16 -9.84
C LYS A 255 -10.53 -14.53 -9.48
N PHE A 256 -9.56 -14.06 -10.26
CA PHE A 256 -8.14 -14.31 -9.99
C PHE A 256 -7.70 -13.68 -8.65
N ARG A 257 -8.15 -12.45 -8.37
CA ARG A 257 -7.90 -11.77 -7.09
C ARG A 257 -8.52 -12.51 -5.91
N LEU A 258 -9.72 -13.07 -6.06
CA LEU A 258 -10.36 -13.89 -5.03
C LEU A 258 -9.49 -15.11 -4.68
N ILE A 259 -9.01 -15.85 -5.69
CA ILE A 259 -8.14 -17.02 -5.49
C ILE A 259 -6.88 -16.64 -4.72
N LEU A 260 -6.25 -15.52 -5.06
CA LEU A 260 -5.05 -15.04 -4.36
C LEU A 260 -5.34 -14.65 -2.90
N VAL A 261 -6.48 -13.99 -2.64
CA VAL A 261 -6.88 -13.61 -1.28
C VAL A 261 -7.18 -14.86 -0.44
N GLU A 262 -7.92 -15.83 -0.98
CA GLU A 262 -8.24 -17.09 -0.29
C GLU A 262 -7.00 -17.93 -0.02
N SER A 263 -6.07 -17.98 -0.97
CA SER A 263 -4.77 -18.63 -0.80
C SER A 263 -3.95 -17.99 0.32
N ARG A 264 -4.02 -16.66 0.49
CA ARG A 264 -3.38 -15.96 1.62
C ARG A 264 -4.07 -16.27 2.94
N ILE A 265 -5.40 -16.31 2.97
CA ILE A 265 -6.20 -16.68 4.16
C ILE A 265 -5.79 -18.07 4.63
N HIS A 266 -5.74 -19.08 3.75
CA HIS A 266 -5.32 -20.44 4.12
C HIS A 266 -3.90 -20.51 4.67
N ARG A 267 -2.96 -19.78 4.07
CA ARG A 267 -1.56 -19.74 4.55
C ARG A 267 -1.45 -19.08 5.93
N LEU A 268 -2.15 -17.99 6.16
CA LEU A 268 -2.19 -17.30 7.46
C LEU A 268 -2.90 -18.13 8.53
N ALA A 269 -3.99 -18.80 8.18
CA ALA A 269 -4.69 -19.70 9.08
C ALA A 269 -3.76 -20.83 9.57
N ARG A 270 -2.97 -21.46 8.68
CA ARG A 270 -1.98 -22.47 9.08
C ARG A 270 -0.93 -21.91 10.05
N TYR A 271 -0.45 -20.69 9.79
CA TYR A 271 0.51 -20.02 10.67
C TYR A 271 -0.07 -19.73 12.06
N TYR A 272 -1.29 -19.20 12.14
CA TYR A 272 -1.91 -18.89 13.43
C TYR A 272 -2.32 -20.13 14.23
N LYS A 273 -2.63 -21.24 13.54
CA LYS A 273 -2.81 -22.55 14.18
C LYS A 273 -1.51 -23.07 14.79
N SER A 274 -0.39 -23.01 14.07
CA SER A 274 0.91 -23.43 14.63
C SER A 274 1.39 -22.53 15.76
N LYS A 275 0.98 -21.25 15.76
CA LYS A 275 1.25 -20.30 16.85
C LYS A 275 0.27 -20.37 18.03
N GLY A 276 -0.73 -21.25 17.98
CA GLY A 276 -1.73 -21.40 19.04
C GLY A 276 -2.63 -20.17 19.24
N SER A 277 -2.71 -19.28 18.24
CA SER A 277 -3.61 -18.11 18.26
C SER A 277 -4.98 -18.40 17.67
N LEU A 278 -5.14 -19.51 16.95
CA LEU A 278 -6.41 -20.04 16.45
C LEU A 278 -6.60 -21.48 16.94
N PRO A 279 -7.86 -21.92 17.17
CA PRO A 279 -8.16 -23.31 17.49
C PRO A 279 -7.62 -24.27 16.41
N PRO A 280 -7.09 -25.45 16.77
CA PRO A 280 -6.64 -26.44 15.79
C PRO A 280 -7.73 -26.88 14.80
N SER A 281 -8.99 -26.93 15.27
CA SER A 281 -10.18 -27.25 14.48
C SER A 281 -10.65 -26.13 13.55
N TRP A 282 -10.05 -24.94 13.63
CA TRP A 282 -10.48 -23.80 12.83
C TRP A 282 -10.15 -24.01 11.34
N LYS A 283 -11.18 -23.84 10.50
CA LYS A 283 -11.11 -23.94 9.04
C LYS A 283 -11.80 -22.74 8.41
N TYR A 284 -11.17 -22.18 7.37
CA TYR A 284 -11.81 -21.14 6.57
C TYR A 284 -12.78 -21.78 5.59
N GLU A 285 -14.05 -21.39 5.70
CA GLU A 285 -15.08 -21.76 4.73
C GLU A 285 -15.69 -20.48 4.15
N SER A 286 -15.88 -20.49 2.83
CA SER A 286 -16.33 -19.29 2.13
C SER A 286 -17.80 -18.94 2.36
N SER A 287 -18.63 -19.93 2.69
CA SER A 287 -20.03 -19.77 3.09
C SER A 287 -20.17 -19.06 4.44
N THR A 288 -19.32 -19.42 5.40
CA THR A 288 -19.34 -18.85 6.76
C THR A 288 -18.56 -17.55 6.87
N ALA A 289 -17.81 -17.15 5.83
CA ALA A 289 -16.95 -15.96 5.82
C ALA A 289 -17.71 -14.66 6.12
N SER A 290 -18.95 -14.52 5.61
CA SER A 290 -19.79 -13.34 5.90
C SER A 290 -20.21 -13.28 7.38
N ALA A 291 -20.60 -14.44 7.94
CA ALA A 291 -20.94 -14.54 9.36
C ALA A 291 -19.74 -14.26 10.27
N LEU A 292 -18.54 -14.72 9.91
CA LEU A 292 -17.30 -14.44 10.65
C LEU A 292 -16.97 -12.95 10.68
N VAL A 293 -17.20 -12.23 9.57
CA VAL A 293 -17.03 -10.76 9.52
C VAL A 293 -18.05 -10.08 10.42
N ALA A 294 -19.31 -10.50 10.38
CA ALA A 294 -20.38 -9.92 11.19
C ALA A 294 -20.18 -10.15 12.70
N ILE A 295 -19.68 -11.33 13.11
CA ILE A 295 -19.35 -11.63 14.51
C ILE A 295 -18.24 -10.70 15.00
N TYR A 296 -17.18 -10.52 14.21
CA TYR A 296 -16.09 -9.61 14.53
C TYR A 296 -16.54 -8.14 14.60
N GLU A 297 -17.39 -7.69 13.66
CA GLU A 297 -17.93 -6.33 13.64
C GLU A 297 -18.83 -6.05 14.85
N ARG A 298 -19.63 -7.05 15.28
CA ARG A 298 -20.44 -6.99 16.50
C ARG A 298 -19.56 -6.92 17.76
N GLN A 299 -18.53 -7.76 17.87
CA GLN A 299 -17.59 -7.74 19.00
C GLN A 299 -16.79 -6.43 19.09
N SER A 300 -16.50 -5.81 17.94
CA SER A 300 -15.77 -4.54 17.86
C SER A 300 -16.65 -3.30 17.88
N GLY A 301 -17.96 -3.41 18.18
CA GLY A 301 -18.87 -2.26 18.28
C GLY A 301 -19.06 -1.49 16.97
N ARG A 302 -18.70 -2.07 15.82
CA ARG A 302 -18.85 -1.45 14.50
C ARG A 302 -20.21 -1.86 13.92
N ILE A 303 -21.25 -1.05 14.17
CA ILE A 303 -22.53 -1.21 13.46
C ILE A 303 -22.41 -0.51 12.09
N ILE A 304 -22.49 -1.27 11.00
CA ILE A 304 -22.92 -0.79 9.68
C ILE A 304 -23.87 -1.87 9.12
N ASP A 305 -25.09 -1.44 8.79
CA ASP A 305 -26.25 -2.13 8.15
C ASP A 305 -27.24 -2.94 9.05
N PRO A 306 -28.43 -2.36 9.34
CA PRO A 306 -29.57 -3.03 9.99
C PRO A 306 -30.28 -4.12 9.14
N HIS A 307 -29.94 -4.28 7.87
CA HIS A 307 -30.74 -5.11 6.93
C HIS A 307 -30.42 -6.62 6.95
N LEU A 308 -29.41 -7.07 7.71
CA LEU A 308 -28.94 -8.47 7.72
C LEU A 308 -29.28 -9.23 9.01
N SER A 309 -29.92 -8.61 10.01
CA SER A 309 -30.28 -9.25 11.28
C SER A 309 -31.48 -10.22 11.18
N THR A 310 -32.27 -10.13 10.11
CA THR A 310 -33.53 -10.92 9.98
C THR A 310 -33.30 -12.36 9.52
N ILE A 311 -32.15 -12.71 8.93
CA ILE A 311 -31.95 -14.03 8.29
C ILE A 311 -31.41 -15.11 9.27
N LEU A 312 -31.03 -14.74 10.50
CA LEU A 312 -30.38 -15.68 11.44
C LEU A 312 -31.10 -15.86 12.79
N SER A 313 -32.35 -15.42 12.92
CA SER A 313 -33.23 -15.81 14.04
C SER A 313 -34.28 -16.83 13.55
N GLY A 314 -33.84 -18.06 13.32
CA GLY A 314 -34.71 -19.08 12.73
C GLY A 314 -34.19 -20.51 12.83
N ARG A 315 -34.26 -21.05 14.06
CA ARG A 315 -34.49 -22.47 14.40
C ARG A 315 -33.35 -23.49 14.21
N GLN A 316 -32.91 -24.00 15.37
CA GLN A 316 -32.26 -25.29 15.53
C GLN A 316 -33.12 -26.42 14.92
N VAL A 317 -32.49 -27.26 14.10
CA VAL A 317 -33.04 -28.57 13.73
C VAL A 317 -32.57 -29.57 14.79
N SER A 318 -33.45 -29.84 15.76
CA SER A 318 -33.34 -31.01 16.63
C SER A 318 -34.21 -32.13 16.06
N LYS A 319 -33.60 -33.30 15.84
CA LYS A 319 -34.29 -34.53 15.45
C LYS A 319 -35.13 -35.05 16.63
N LYS A 320 -36.44 -35.26 16.44
CA LYS A 320 -37.23 -36.33 17.09
C LYS A 320 -38.54 -36.55 16.33
N GLY A 321 -38.80 -37.82 16.00
CA GLY A 321 -40.11 -38.49 16.07
C GLY A 321 -41.26 -38.05 15.15
N SER A 322 -41.61 -38.97 14.23
CA SER A 322 -42.96 -39.30 13.73
C SER A 322 -44.15 -38.74 14.53
N GLN A 323 -45.10 -38.08 13.85
CA GLN A 323 -46.52 -38.49 13.74
C GLN A 323 -47.36 -37.50 12.89
N SER A 324 -48.53 -37.97 12.49
CA SER A 324 -49.44 -37.62 11.39
C SER A 324 -50.27 -36.32 11.48
N LEU A 325 -50.70 -35.86 10.28
CA LEU A 325 -51.96 -35.20 9.87
C LEU A 325 -52.54 -34.02 10.69
N GLY A 326 -52.86 -32.93 9.99
CA GLY A 326 -53.78 -31.89 10.46
C GLY A 326 -53.85 -30.68 9.52
N SER A 327 -55.00 -30.52 8.85
CA SER A 327 -55.34 -29.47 7.87
C SER A 327 -55.83 -28.15 8.51
N TRP A 328 -56.03 -27.14 7.64
CA TRP A 328 -56.86 -25.92 7.76
C TRP A 328 -56.19 -24.68 8.40
N GLU A 329 -55.77 -23.71 7.58
CA GLU A 329 -56.42 -22.40 7.26
C GLU A 329 -56.26 -21.35 8.38
N ILE A 330 -56.04 -20.05 8.12
CA ILE A 330 -56.98 -18.94 7.80
C ILE A 330 -56.10 -17.64 7.88
N PRO A 331 -56.47 -16.37 7.51
CA PRO A 331 -57.17 -15.77 6.36
C PRO A 331 -56.37 -14.60 5.68
N LEU A 332 -56.84 -14.15 4.51
CA LEU A 332 -56.64 -12.77 4.01
C LEU A 332 -57.68 -11.82 4.62
N PRO A 333 -57.34 -10.56 4.97
CA PRO A 333 -58.35 -9.54 5.27
C PRO A 333 -58.67 -8.72 4.01
N ASP A 334 -59.97 -8.56 3.77
CA ASP A 334 -60.51 -7.74 2.69
C ASP A 334 -61.38 -6.60 3.24
N SER A 335 -61.50 -5.56 2.41
CA SER A 335 -62.51 -4.48 2.39
C SER A 335 -62.31 -3.20 3.23
N GLY A 336 -62.52 -2.05 2.54
CA GLY A 336 -62.71 -0.75 3.18
C GLY A 336 -62.62 0.55 2.37
N ILE A 337 -62.84 0.54 1.04
CA ILE A 337 -63.59 1.56 0.24
C ILE A 337 -63.24 3.08 0.39
N GLN A 338 -62.78 3.72 -0.71
CA GLN A 338 -63.62 4.68 -1.47
C GLN A 338 -63.03 5.03 -2.85
N VAL A 339 -63.96 5.17 -3.79
CA VAL A 339 -63.81 5.35 -5.24
C VAL A 339 -63.81 6.84 -5.57
N SER A 340 -62.98 7.29 -6.52
CA SER A 340 -63.42 8.31 -7.48
C SER A 340 -62.65 8.21 -8.79
N SER A 341 -63.43 8.19 -9.86
CA SER A 341 -63.10 7.98 -11.27
C SER A 341 -62.83 9.29 -12.02
N MET A 342 -61.89 9.29 -12.97
CA MET A 342 -61.90 10.10 -14.20
C MET A 342 -60.83 9.52 -15.15
N VAL A 343 -61.19 8.62 -16.07
CA VAL A 343 -61.52 8.85 -17.51
C VAL A 343 -60.34 9.37 -18.34
N GLY A 344 -59.90 8.56 -19.33
CA GLY A 344 -59.14 9.06 -20.48
C GLY A 344 -58.29 8.05 -21.27
N LYS A 345 -58.92 7.24 -22.13
CA LYS A 345 -58.52 6.75 -23.47
C LYS A 345 -57.02 6.51 -23.75
N SER A 346 -56.54 5.27 -23.90
CA SER A 346 -56.56 4.43 -25.12
C SER A 346 -56.15 5.13 -26.42
N GLU A 347 -54.99 4.77 -26.98
CA GLU A 347 -54.87 4.38 -28.39
C GLU A 347 -53.55 3.67 -28.69
N HIS A 348 -53.67 2.49 -29.29
CA HIS A 348 -52.64 1.78 -30.03
C HIS A 348 -52.49 2.40 -31.42
N VAL A 349 -51.26 2.58 -31.92
CA VAL A 349 -50.96 2.40 -33.35
C VAL A 349 -49.60 1.73 -33.51
N ALA A 350 -49.61 0.70 -34.35
CA ALA A 350 -48.50 -0.14 -34.73
C ALA A 350 -47.75 0.38 -35.97
N ASN A 351 -46.62 -0.27 -36.21
CA ASN A 351 -46.03 -0.62 -37.51
C ASN A 351 -44.99 0.27 -38.20
N ALA A 352 -43.81 -0.37 -38.34
CA ALA A 352 -43.05 -0.60 -39.59
C ALA A 352 -42.38 0.58 -40.29
N SER A 353 -41.05 0.51 -40.42
CA SER A 353 -40.44 0.19 -41.71
C SER A 353 -38.93 -0.02 -41.58
N SER A 354 -38.49 -1.17 -42.06
CA SER A 354 -37.15 -1.49 -42.54
C SER A 354 -36.56 -0.45 -43.49
N ARG A 355 -35.24 -0.20 -43.41
CA ARG A 355 -34.36 -0.09 -44.59
C ARG A 355 -32.89 -0.24 -44.22
N SER A 356 -32.23 -1.01 -45.07
CA SER A 356 -30.85 -1.52 -45.07
C SER A 356 -29.80 -0.53 -45.60
N ILE A 357 -28.62 -0.50 -44.96
CA ILE A 357 -27.22 -0.64 -45.46
C ILE A 357 -26.95 -0.18 -46.93
N PRO A 358 -25.90 0.65 -47.22
CA PRO A 358 -24.54 0.12 -47.42
C PRO A 358 -23.31 0.96 -46.99
N GLU A 359 -22.37 0.25 -46.37
CA GLU A 359 -20.94 0.10 -46.72
C GLU A 359 -20.32 1.11 -47.70
N ARG A 360 -19.24 1.79 -47.28
CA ARG A 360 -18.22 2.32 -48.20
C ARG A 360 -16.82 1.84 -47.80
N ARG A 361 -16.16 1.34 -48.85
CA ARG A 361 -14.83 0.73 -48.94
C ARG A 361 -13.69 1.74 -48.83
N ALA A 362 -12.53 1.15 -48.55
CA ALA A 362 -11.18 1.66 -48.68
C ALA A 362 -10.73 1.92 -50.15
N ALA A 363 -9.85 2.91 -50.29
CA ALA A 363 -8.80 3.17 -51.31
C ALA A 363 -8.10 4.47 -50.79
N ASP A 364 -6.79 4.66 -50.71
CA ASP A 364 -5.59 4.03 -51.29
C ASP A 364 -4.45 3.95 -50.25
#